data_AF-A0A1G4B710-F1
#
_entry.id   AF-A0A1G4B710-F1
#
_cell.length_a   1.000
_cell.length_b   1.000
_cell.length_c   1.000
_cell.angle_alpha   90.00
_cell.angle_beta   90.00
_cell.angle_gamma   90.00
#
_symmetry.space_group_name_H-M   'P 1'
#
loop_
_entity.id
_entity.type
_entity.pdbx_description
1 polymer ?
#
loop_
_entity_poly.entity_id
_entity_poly.type
_entity_poly.pdbx_seq_one_letter_code
_entity_poly.pdbx_strand_id
1 'polypeptide(L)'
;MTKSEVPNDRPIDDIDQIDDSQVREIRTSVLHQREDLLEIKWKEWKLYLVWEPNVNQSSDRLESPYLFNAMRDPKEESGILAFNTWVLQPTTKFRTEFQRSLARDPAPPSPLRDFLCSNIDVNIIV
;
A
#
# COMPACT_ATOMS: atom_id res chain seq x y z
N MET A 1 -6.88 -4.90 27.36
CA MET A 1 -7.09 -3.76 26.43
C MET A 1 -7.73 -2.63 27.19
N THR A 2 -7.22 -1.41 27.02
CA THR A 2 -7.44 -0.27 27.92
C THR A 2 -8.76 0.47 27.72
N LYS A 3 -9.62 0.08 26.76
CA LYS A 3 -10.91 0.72 26.42
C LYS A 3 -10.82 2.24 26.22
N SER A 4 -9.68 2.73 25.78
CA SER A 4 -9.49 4.15 25.46
C SER A 4 -10.25 4.52 24.20
N GLU A 5 -10.75 5.75 24.13
CA GLU A 5 -11.44 6.26 22.95
C GLU A 5 -10.47 6.51 21.79
N VAL A 6 -10.96 6.31 20.55
CA VAL A 6 -10.19 6.61 19.33
C VAL A 6 -10.10 8.13 19.17
N PRO A 7 -8.91 8.71 18.91
CA PRO A 7 -8.78 10.14 18.67
C PRO A 7 -9.61 10.60 17.46
N ASN A 8 -10.28 11.74 17.58
CA ASN A 8 -11.08 12.35 16.50
C ASN A 8 -10.37 13.55 15.82
N ASP A 9 -9.11 13.79 16.15
CA ASP A 9 -8.31 14.92 15.66
C ASP A 9 -7.50 14.59 14.39
N ARG A 10 -7.51 13.32 13.95
CA ARG A 10 -6.74 12.81 12.81
C ARG A 10 -7.42 11.59 12.19
N PRO A 11 -7.17 11.29 10.91
CA PRO A 11 -7.56 10.02 10.33
C PRO A 11 -6.80 8.86 10.99
N ILE A 12 -7.49 7.73 11.16
CA ILE A 12 -6.94 6.47 11.67
C ILE A 12 -7.18 5.41 10.60
N ASP A 13 -6.11 4.78 10.11
CA ASP A 13 -6.18 3.76 9.06
C ASP A 13 -6.51 2.36 9.60
N ASP A 14 -6.23 2.13 10.88
CA ASP A 14 -6.44 0.84 11.54
C ASP A 14 -7.87 0.68 12.09
N ILE A 15 -8.29 -0.56 12.26
CA ILE A 15 -9.59 -0.93 12.84
C ILE A 15 -9.37 -1.73 14.13
N ASP A 16 -10.27 -1.54 15.12
CA ASP A 16 -10.29 -2.35 16.34
C ASP A 16 -10.59 -3.82 16.03
N GLN A 17 -9.73 -4.73 16.52
CA GLN A 17 -9.77 -6.16 16.23
C GLN A 17 -10.28 -7.02 17.40
N ILE A 18 -10.79 -6.42 18.48
CA ILE A 18 -11.31 -7.16 19.63
C ILE A 18 -12.49 -8.06 19.25
N ASP A 19 -13.41 -7.55 18.43
CA ASP A 19 -14.63 -8.25 18.03
C ASP A 19 -14.53 -8.71 16.57
N ASP A 20 -14.12 -9.97 16.35
CA ASP A 20 -13.89 -10.55 15.02
C ASP A 20 -15.18 -10.69 14.18
N SER A 21 -16.37 -10.48 14.77
CA SER A 21 -17.67 -10.67 14.09
C SER A 21 -17.90 -9.68 12.95
N GLN A 22 -17.46 -8.43 13.09
CA GLN A 22 -17.54 -7.40 12.03
C GLN A 22 -16.24 -7.26 11.23
N VAL A 23 -15.12 -7.71 11.80
CA VAL A 23 -13.77 -7.47 11.28
C VAL A 23 -13.51 -8.24 9.97
N ARG A 24 -14.20 -9.35 9.69
CA ARG A 24 -14.05 -10.08 8.41
C ARG A 24 -14.45 -9.27 7.18
N GLU A 25 -15.48 -8.44 7.29
CA GLU A 25 -15.90 -7.55 6.19
C GLU A 25 -15.06 -6.28 6.14
N ILE A 26 -14.58 -5.82 7.30
CA ILE A 26 -13.82 -4.57 7.40
C ILE A 26 -12.34 -4.77 7.00
N ARG A 27 -11.74 -5.95 7.17
CA ARG A 27 -10.39 -6.34 6.68
C ARG A 27 -10.31 -6.47 5.14
N THR A 28 -11.16 -5.77 4.40
CA THR A 28 -11.28 -5.95 2.97
C THR A 28 -10.03 -5.49 2.22
N SER A 29 -9.33 -4.44 2.68
CA SER A 29 -8.13 -3.94 2.02
C SER A 29 -7.05 -3.43 2.97
N VAL A 30 -5.78 -3.66 2.63
CA VAL A 30 -4.60 -3.06 3.28
C VAL A 30 -3.77 -2.37 2.21
N LEU A 31 -3.32 -1.15 2.48
CA LEU A 31 -2.50 -0.35 1.58
C LEU A 31 -1.13 -0.18 2.22
N HIS A 32 -0.05 -0.44 1.46
CA HIS A 32 1.30 -0.19 1.95
C HIS A 32 1.92 0.98 1.20
N GLN A 33 2.23 2.03 1.96
CA GLN A 33 2.87 3.25 1.47
C GLN A 33 4.27 3.40 2.07
N ARG A 34 5.23 3.83 1.25
CA ARG A 34 6.47 4.46 1.73
C ARG A 34 6.52 5.90 1.23
N GLU A 35 7.27 6.17 0.16
CA GLU A 35 7.21 7.43 -0.57
C GLU A 35 6.00 7.46 -1.50
N ASP A 36 5.85 6.38 -2.27
CA ASP A 36 4.72 6.08 -3.11
C ASP A 36 3.88 4.93 -2.51
N LEU A 37 2.67 4.76 -3.03
CA LEU A 37 1.86 3.57 -2.78
C LEU A 37 2.50 2.37 -3.50
N LEU A 38 3.02 1.42 -2.74
CA LEU A 38 3.78 0.28 -3.26
C LEU A 38 2.87 -0.87 -3.67
N GLU A 39 1.97 -1.27 -2.76
CA GLU A 39 1.08 -2.40 -2.97
C GLU A 39 -0.31 -2.16 -2.36
N ILE A 40 -1.28 -2.87 -2.94
CA ILE A 40 -2.67 -2.91 -2.52
C ILE A 40 -3.03 -4.36 -2.27
N LYS A 41 -3.28 -4.71 -1.01
CA LYS A 41 -3.87 -5.99 -0.65
C LYS A 41 -5.38 -5.84 -0.59
N TRP A 42 -6.11 -6.71 -1.30
CA TRP A 42 -7.56 -6.80 -1.25
C TRP A 42 -8.00 -8.25 -1.11
N LYS A 43 -8.60 -8.62 0.03
CA LYS A 43 -8.85 -10.03 0.40
C LYS A 43 -7.58 -10.89 0.25
N GLU A 44 -7.61 -11.90 -0.61
CA GLU A 44 -6.51 -12.81 -0.93
C GLU A 44 -5.59 -12.26 -2.03
N TRP A 45 -5.95 -11.14 -2.65
CA TRP A 45 -5.22 -10.56 -3.77
C TRP A 45 -4.21 -9.54 -3.30
N LYS A 46 -3.03 -9.54 -3.92
CA LYS A 46 -1.99 -8.52 -3.73
C LYS A 46 -1.58 -7.94 -5.07
N LEU A 47 -1.77 -6.64 -5.22
CA LEU A 47 -1.42 -5.88 -6.41
C LEU A 47 -0.20 -5.00 -6.12
N TYR A 48 0.91 -5.27 -6.78
CA TYR A 48 2.14 -4.47 -6.71
C TYR A 48 2.15 -3.41 -7.81
N LEU A 49 2.26 -2.14 -7.41
CA LEU A 49 2.47 -0.99 -8.30
C LEU A 49 3.98 -0.70 -8.48
N VAL A 50 4.76 -1.04 -7.47
CA VAL A 50 6.22 -1.01 -7.46
C VAL A 50 6.70 -2.39 -7.03
N TRP A 51 7.67 -2.97 -7.75
CA TRP A 51 8.23 -4.28 -7.42
C TRP A 51 9.63 -4.14 -6.80
N GLU A 52 9.81 -4.72 -5.61
CA GLU A 52 11.08 -4.76 -4.88
C GLU A 52 11.51 -6.22 -4.71
N PRO A 53 12.28 -6.81 -5.64
CA PRO A 53 12.71 -8.20 -5.53
C PRO A 53 13.71 -8.41 -4.38
N ASN A 54 14.46 -7.36 -4.01
CA ASN A 54 15.41 -7.36 -2.91
C ASN A 54 15.14 -6.16 -1.99
N VAL A 55 15.54 -6.30 -0.71
CA VAL A 55 15.49 -5.19 0.26
C VAL A 55 16.24 -3.96 -0.27
N ASN A 56 15.54 -2.82 -0.30
CA ASN A 56 16.05 -1.51 -0.73
C ASN A 56 16.49 -1.43 -2.21
N GLN A 57 16.02 -2.34 -3.07
CA GLN A 57 16.10 -2.18 -4.52
C GLN A 57 14.71 -1.83 -5.05
N SER A 58 14.37 -0.55 -5.02
CA SER A 58 13.17 -0.05 -5.68
C SER A 58 13.39 -0.08 -7.20
N SER A 59 12.61 -0.90 -7.90
CA SER A 59 12.42 -0.69 -9.35
C SER A 59 11.65 0.61 -9.59
N ASP A 60 11.84 1.21 -10.75
CA ASP A 60 10.91 2.23 -11.25
C ASP A 60 9.47 1.68 -11.31
N ARG A 61 8.51 2.61 -11.34
CA ARG A 61 7.07 2.31 -11.43
C ARG A 61 6.81 1.31 -12.55
N LEU A 62 6.05 0.27 -12.23
CA LEU A 62 5.68 -0.72 -13.23
C LEU A 62 4.63 -0.12 -14.19
N GLU A 63 4.90 -0.22 -15.49
CA GLU A 63 3.91 0.10 -16.54
C GLU A 63 2.67 -0.83 -16.43
N SER A 64 2.90 -2.09 -16.05
CA SER A 64 1.85 -3.05 -15.74
C SER A 64 2.06 -3.61 -14.33
N PRO A 65 1.10 -3.45 -13.41
CA PRO A 65 1.19 -4.01 -12.07
C PRO A 65 1.38 -5.53 -12.05
N TYR A 66 1.97 -6.06 -10.99
CA TYR A 66 1.93 -7.51 -10.71
C TYR A 66 0.77 -7.83 -9.79
N LEU A 67 0.04 -8.89 -10.10
CA LEU A 67 -1.05 -9.40 -9.26
C LEU A 67 -0.74 -10.83 -8.85
N PHE A 68 -0.84 -11.08 -7.54
CA PHE A 68 -0.68 -12.39 -6.92
C PHE A 68 -1.92 -12.75 -6.10
N ASN A 69 -2.14 -14.05 -5.90
CA ASN A 69 -3.11 -14.56 -4.95
C ASN A 69 -2.35 -15.15 -3.76
N ALA A 70 -2.34 -14.44 -2.63
CA ALA A 70 -1.58 -14.80 -1.44
C ALA A 70 -2.05 -16.11 -0.78
N MET A 71 -3.28 -16.57 -1.05
CA MET A 71 -3.78 -17.84 -0.55
C MET A 71 -3.22 -19.03 -1.35
N ARG A 72 -3.11 -18.88 -2.68
CA ARG A 72 -2.66 -19.95 -3.59
C ARG A 72 -1.16 -19.93 -3.82
N ASP A 73 -0.56 -18.75 -3.76
CA ASP A 73 0.85 -18.50 -3.97
C ASP A 73 1.40 -17.60 -2.84
N PRO A 74 1.65 -18.16 -1.64
CA PRO A 74 2.17 -17.39 -0.52
C PRO A 74 3.57 -16.81 -0.74
N LYS A 75 4.29 -17.29 -1.76
CA LYS A 75 5.63 -16.82 -2.13
C LYS A 75 5.62 -15.77 -3.24
N GLU A 76 4.47 -15.51 -3.85
CA GLU A 76 4.30 -14.48 -4.87
C GLU A 76 5.24 -14.67 -6.09
N GLU A 77 5.36 -15.91 -6.55
CA GLU A 77 6.24 -16.31 -7.66
C GLU A 77 5.53 -16.18 -9.03
N SER A 78 4.20 -16.18 -9.07
CA SER A 78 3.41 -16.24 -10.31
C SER A 78 2.52 -15.03 -10.53
N GLY A 79 2.92 -14.14 -11.46
CA GLY A 79 2.10 -13.00 -11.89
C GLY A 79 0.89 -13.45 -12.72
N ILE A 80 -0.33 -13.20 -12.21
CA ILE A 80 -1.58 -13.70 -12.81
C ILE A 80 -2.56 -12.59 -13.23
N LEU A 81 -2.09 -11.34 -13.35
CA LEU A 81 -2.93 -10.18 -13.67
C LEU A 81 -3.66 -10.33 -15.01
N ALA A 82 -2.97 -10.81 -16.04
CA ALA A 82 -3.54 -10.94 -17.39
C ALA A 82 -4.83 -11.79 -17.44
N PHE A 83 -4.98 -12.73 -16.50
CA PHE A 83 -6.14 -13.62 -16.40
C PHE A 83 -7.17 -13.17 -15.37
N ASN A 84 -6.84 -12.17 -14.53
CA ASN A 84 -7.64 -11.74 -13.38
C ASN A 84 -7.82 -10.21 -13.34
N THR A 85 -7.98 -9.59 -14.51
CA THR A 85 -8.08 -8.13 -14.66
C THR A 85 -9.27 -7.52 -13.91
N TRP A 86 -10.30 -8.30 -13.60
CA TRP A 86 -11.45 -7.87 -12.80
C TRP A 86 -11.05 -7.37 -11.39
N VAL A 87 -9.92 -7.82 -10.85
CA VAL A 87 -9.38 -7.37 -9.54
C VAL A 87 -8.93 -5.90 -9.57
N LEU A 88 -8.65 -5.35 -10.76
CA LEU A 88 -8.24 -3.95 -10.89
C LEU A 88 -9.35 -2.97 -10.50
N GLN A 89 -10.62 -3.33 -10.70
CA GLN A 89 -11.74 -2.44 -10.36
C GLN A 89 -11.81 -2.15 -8.84
N PRO A 90 -11.90 -3.15 -7.94
CA PRO A 90 -11.95 -2.88 -6.50
C PRO A 90 -10.66 -2.23 -5.99
N THR A 91 -9.49 -2.69 -6.43
CA THR A 91 -8.19 -2.14 -6.00
C THR A 91 -8.00 -0.68 -6.42
N THR A 92 -8.41 -0.31 -7.63
CA THR A 92 -8.37 1.10 -8.09
C THR A 92 -9.31 2.00 -7.29
N LYS A 93 -10.47 1.49 -6.87
CA LYS A 93 -11.37 2.23 -5.98
C LYS A 93 -10.67 2.55 -4.65
N PHE A 94 -10.05 1.56 -4.00
CA PHE A 94 -9.31 1.78 -2.74
C PHE A 94 -8.17 2.79 -2.92
N ARG A 95 -7.38 2.65 -4.00
CA ARG A 95 -6.33 3.63 -4.35
C ARG A 95 -6.88 5.04 -4.46
N THR A 96 -8.00 5.21 -5.15
CA THR A 96 -8.59 6.53 -5.38
C THR A 96 -9.09 7.16 -4.08
N GLU A 97 -9.80 6.40 -3.24
CA GLU A 97 -10.25 6.94 -1.95
C GLU A 97 -9.08 7.28 -1.03
N PHE A 98 -8.02 6.46 -1.03
CA PHE A 98 -6.80 6.75 -0.28
C PHE A 98 -6.12 8.04 -0.75
N GLN A 99 -5.95 8.21 -2.07
CA GLN A 99 -5.38 9.44 -2.64
C GLN A 99 -6.23 10.68 -2.32
N ARG A 100 -7.56 10.56 -2.32
CA ARG A 100 -8.45 11.66 -1.89
C ARG A 100 -8.31 11.97 -0.41
N SER A 101 -8.10 10.95 0.42
CA SER A 101 -7.83 11.14 1.85
C SER A 101 -6.53 11.90 2.06
N LEU A 102 -5.44 11.48 1.42
CA LEU A 102 -4.14 12.16 1.48
C LEU A 102 -4.17 13.60 0.96
N ALA A 103 -5.05 13.91 0.01
CA ALA A 103 -5.22 15.29 -0.45
C ALA A 103 -5.85 16.20 0.62
N ARG A 104 -6.66 15.65 1.53
CA ARG A 104 -7.24 16.39 2.66
C ARG A 104 -6.32 16.37 3.88
N ASP A 105 -5.76 15.21 4.18
CA ASP A 105 -4.92 14.93 5.33
C ASP A 105 -3.55 14.40 4.84
N PRO A 106 -2.63 15.30 4.43
CA PRO A 106 -1.36 14.90 3.87
C PRO A 106 -0.47 14.21 4.91
N ALA A 107 0.39 13.31 4.43
CA ALA A 107 1.37 12.65 5.29
C ALA A 107 2.27 13.70 5.98
N PRO A 108 2.62 13.49 7.26
CA PRO A 108 3.49 14.40 7.97
C PRO A 108 4.87 14.49 7.28
N PRO A 109 5.55 15.65 7.36
CA PRO A 109 6.86 15.82 6.77
C PRO A 109 7.85 14.82 7.37
N SER A 110 8.76 14.31 6.55
CA SER A 110 9.82 13.39 6.97
C SER A 110 11.17 14.11 6.90
N PRO A 111 11.73 14.57 8.03
CA PRO A 111 12.96 15.37 8.05
C PRO A 111 14.16 14.63 7.43
N LEU A 112 14.20 13.30 7.60
CA LEU A 112 15.25 12.46 7.02
C LEU A 112 15.15 12.42 5.50
N ARG A 113 13.94 12.35 4.95
CA ARG A 113 13.71 12.40 3.50
C ARG A 113 14.12 13.75 2.94
N ASP A 114 13.66 14.83 3.55
CA ASP A 114 13.95 16.18 3.08
C ASP A 114 15.46 16.45 3.07
N PHE A 115 16.18 15.95 4.08
CA PHE A 115 17.64 15.99 4.15
C PHE A 115 18.33 15.15 3.06
N LEU A 116 17.84 13.94 2.75
CA LEU A 116 18.42 13.10 1.69
C LEU A 116 18.16 13.68 0.30
N CYS A 117 16.94 14.16 0.03
CA CYS A 117 16.59 14.79 -1.24
C CYS A 117 17.33 16.12 -1.49
N SER A 118 17.69 16.87 -0.43
CA SER A 118 18.44 18.13 -0.57
C SER A 118 19.94 17.96 -0.71
N ASN A 119 20.51 16.81 -0.29
CA ASN A 119 21.96 16.60 -0.20
C ASN A 119 22.51 15.45 -1.07
N ILE A 120 21.66 14.76 -1.82
CA ILE A 120 22.09 13.84 -2.87
C ILE A 120 22.18 14.63 -4.17
N ASP A 121 23.38 15.16 -4.46
CA ASP A 121 23.77 15.51 -5.83
C ASP A 121 23.77 14.20 -6.63
N VAL A 122 22.78 14.04 -7.51
CA VAL A 122 22.74 12.94 -8.49
C VAL A 122 23.82 13.21 -9.54
N ASN A 123 25.07 12.97 -9.18
CA ASN A 123 26.22 12.85 -10.07
C ASN A 123 26.73 11.40 -10.00
N ILE A 124 25.89 10.46 -10.43
CA ILE A 124 26.38 9.15 -10.87
C ILE A 124 26.39 9.18 -12.39
N ILE A 125 27.60 9.38 -12.89
CA ILE A 125 28.04 9.38 -14.28
C ILE A 125 27.83 7.98 -14.88
N VAL A 126 27.24 7.97 -16.09
CA VAL A 126 27.38 7.02 -17.23
C VAL A 126 27.74 5.57 -16.93
#